data_AF-A0AAD7MG98-F1
#
_entry.id   AF-A0AAD7MG98-F1
#
_cell.length_a   1.000
_cell.length_b   1.000
_cell.length_c   1.000
_cell.angle_alpha   90.00
_cell.angle_beta   90.00
_cell.angle_gamma   90.00
#
_symmetry.space_group_name_H-M   'P 1'
#
loop_
_entity.id
_entity.type
_entity.pdbx_description
1 polymer ?
#
loop_
_entity_poly.entity_id
_entity_poly.type
_entity_poly.pdbx_seq_one_letter_code
_entity_poly.pdbx_strand_id
1 'polypeptide(L)'
;MLASTLFTLLATGLATAVPLGIRDVSLDPAATAQAQVKDNTATRAFTATTITTSDGQCLSIDPFSGDFRENLTPINAVACDGSANQTWDVITAGVHNNIPGQALIVSSLTNACLNFDPRRAAGNQVLLFSCGGRADGSGAVATSQLFSFVGGSGPLPLLPQNGNNATCLTINGNNALDQTACNAATASGAELFTFGGSAASSSDTAAATTDASTSTTSTVEAASATSVADCVATTVTETVTVTVTDSLSATNSQAKDLTAIRAATSVEIKTSTGDCLFVDPTAGDFRENLIPITIKACDGSPNQQWDFITAGVHNNVADSTLIVSSLTQGCMNFDPRRAAGDQVILFSCGGRADGSGQVTNSQLFPFTSANLTAPYALTPENGPGVCFINDNGRLSNTDCSPDATELFTIGSSSVSSSTVTSVPAATSTTIVATTSTAAAEVSSSTSGASSSTVATTTTKVEDATTTSATATISSSDGQCLSVDATAGDFRENLIPIAVTACDGSEGQKFDFITAGVHNNVANSTLIVSSLTQGCFNFDSRRAAGDQVIIFSCGGRADGSGQVTNSQLFPFTAANLTAPYALTPENGPGVCFINDNGRLSNTDCNTASPDATQVRFFSSHYHVSRC
;
A
#
# COMPACT_ATOMS: atom_id res chain seq x y z
N MET A 1 66.94 -22.72 46.05
CA MET A 1 67.34 -22.06 44.79
C MET A 1 66.12 -22.06 43.88
N LEU A 2 65.66 -20.85 43.58
CA LEU A 2 64.90 -20.39 42.39
C LEU A 2 63.68 -21.21 41.95
N ALA A 3 62.44 -20.82 42.29
CA ALA A 3 61.67 -19.67 41.78
C ALA A 3 61.33 -19.81 40.28
N SER A 4 60.08 -20.19 39.99
CA SER A 4 59.46 -19.91 38.69
C SER A 4 58.00 -19.49 38.91
N THR A 5 57.86 -18.19 39.08
CA THR A 5 56.66 -17.39 39.23
C THR A 5 56.02 -17.10 37.87
N LEU A 6 54.68 -17.13 37.84
CA LEU A 6 53.81 -16.06 37.33
C LEU A 6 53.79 -15.77 35.80
N PHE A 7 52.67 -16.09 35.13
CA PHE A 7 51.77 -15.13 34.43
C PHE A 7 50.75 -15.90 33.56
N THR A 8 49.53 -16.09 34.08
CA THR A 8 48.36 -16.46 33.26
C THR A 8 47.48 -15.22 33.18
N LEU A 9 47.59 -14.48 32.08
CA LEU A 9 46.84 -13.25 31.85
C LEU A 9 45.37 -13.62 31.50
N LEU A 10 44.44 -13.27 32.39
CA LEU A 10 43.01 -13.19 32.11
C LEU A 10 42.78 -12.11 31.03
N ALA A 11 42.32 -12.52 29.85
CA ALA A 11 41.75 -11.61 28.87
C ALA A 11 40.22 -11.60 29.06
N THR A 12 39.74 -10.84 30.05
CA THR A 12 38.34 -10.40 30.10
C THR A 12 38.16 -9.32 29.02
N GLY A 13 37.70 -9.72 27.84
CA GLY A 13 37.20 -8.80 26.85
C GLY A 13 35.91 -8.16 27.37
N LEU A 14 36.00 -6.93 27.87
CA LEU A 14 34.85 -6.04 28.00
C LEU A 14 34.35 -5.74 26.59
N ALA A 15 33.41 -6.56 26.11
CA ALA A 15 32.53 -6.15 25.03
C ALA A 15 31.67 -5.01 25.59
N THR A 16 32.10 -3.77 25.38
CA THR A 16 31.22 -2.62 25.52
C THR A 16 30.09 -2.81 24.52
N ALA A 17 28.93 -3.27 25.00
CA ALA A 17 27.71 -3.19 24.23
C ALA A 17 27.55 -1.71 23.84
N VAL A 18 27.75 -1.42 22.56
CA VAL A 18 27.38 -0.13 21.99
C VAL A 18 25.91 0.03 22.37
N PRO A 19 25.51 1.11 23.08
CA PRO A 19 24.10 1.33 23.34
C PRO A 19 23.41 1.33 21.98
N LEU A 20 22.50 0.37 21.77
CA LEU A 20 21.63 0.36 20.61
C LEU A 20 20.90 1.70 20.69
N GLY A 21 21.35 2.66 19.86
CA GLY A 21 20.65 3.93 19.73
C GLY A 21 19.20 3.60 19.48
N ILE A 22 18.32 4.14 20.32
CA ILE A 22 16.88 4.06 20.13
C ILE A 22 16.66 4.42 18.67
N ARG A 23 16.09 3.49 17.90
CA ARG A 23 15.72 3.75 16.51
C ARG A 23 14.53 4.70 16.60
N ASP A 24 14.84 5.98 16.78
CA ASP A 24 13.87 7.05 16.74
C ASP A 24 13.44 7.15 15.28
N VAL A 25 12.26 6.60 14.98
CA VAL A 25 11.70 6.63 13.64
C VAL A 25 11.02 7.97 13.46
N SER A 26 11.40 8.68 12.39
CA SER A 26 10.66 9.87 11.97
C SER A 26 9.25 9.44 11.57
N LEU A 27 8.27 9.82 12.37
CA LEU A 27 6.86 9.58 12.07
C LEU A 27 6.44 10.41 10.86
N ASP A 28 5.56 9.83 10.04
CA ASP A 28 4.78 10.57 9.06
C ASP A 28 3.44 10.93 9.72
N PRO A 29 3.20 12.21 10.03
CA PRO A 29 1.98 12.61 10.73
C PRO A 29 0.69 12.23 9.99
N ALA A 30 0.69 12.26 8.65
CA ALA A 30 -0.48 11.92 7.86
C ALA A 30 -0.73 10.41 7.89
N ALA A 31 0.34 9.62 7.70
CA ALA A 31 0.23 8.17 7.75
C ALA A 31 -0.12 7.67 9.15
N THR A 32 0.42 8.27 10.21
CA THR A 32 0.04 7.98 11.60
C THR A 32 -1.43 8.36 11.87
N ALA A 33 -1.87 9.55 11.44
CA ALA A 33 -3.26 9.97 11.63
C ALA A 33 -4.27 9.07 10.91
N GLN A 34 -3.90 8.55 9.73
CA GLN A 34 -4.69 7.54 9.01
C GLN A 34 -4.66 6.19 9.75
N ALA A 35 -3.48 5.77 10.19
CA ALA A 35 -3.26 4.45 10.77
C ALA A 35 -3.86 4.29 12.17
N GLN A 36 -3.85 5.35 12.99
CA GLN A 36 -4.23 5.30 14.39
C GLN A 36 -5.50 6.11 14.67
N VAL A 37 -6.53 5.89 13.86
CA VAL A 37 -7.83 6.56 14.02
C VAL A 37 -8.51 6.08 15.29
N LYS A 38 -8.89 7.02 16.14
CA LYS A 38 -9.66 6.74 17.35
C LYS A 38 -11.09 6.32 17.00
N ASP A 39 -11.50 5.16 17.51
CA ASP A 39 -12.91 4.78 17.50
C ASP A 39 -13.70 5.59 18.55
N ASN A 40 -14.47 6.55 18.04
CA ASN A 40 -15.36 7.40 18.84
C ASN A 40 -16.71 6.76 19.16
N THR A 41 -17.02 5.61 18.56
CA THR A 41 -18.25 4.83 18.83
C THR A 41 -18.02 3.74 19.87
N ALA A 42 -16.77 3.54 20.29
CA ALA A 42 -16.35 2.50 21.20
C ALA A 42 -17.01 2.59 22.59
N THR A 43 -17.52 1.45 23.06
CA THR A 43 -17.86 1.24 24.47
C THR A 43 -16.61 0.81 25.24
N ARG A 44 -16.26 1.59 26.26
CA ARG A 44 -15.02 1.41 27.05
C ARG A 44 -15.37 0.88 28.43
N ALA A 45 -14.80 -0.27 28.78
CA ALA A 45 -14.83 -0.79 30.15
C ALA A 45 -13.88 0.01 31.07
N PHE A 46 -12.74 0.42 30.52
CA PHE A 46 -11.78 1.31 31.17
C PHE A 46 -11.28 2.36 30.16
N THR A 47 -11.04 3.57 30.65
CA THR A 47 -10.50 4.69 29.86
C THR A 47 -9.27 5.24 30.56
N ALA A 48 -8.18 5.44 29.81
CA ALA A 48 -6.90 5.97 30.30
C ALA A 48 -6.43 5.28 31.59
N THR A 49 -6.60 3.96 31.67
CA THR A 49 -6.23 3.14 32.82
C THR A 49 -4.80 2.63 32.69
N THR A 50 -4.18 2.30 33.81
CA THR A 50 -2.90 1.58 33.82
C THR A 50 -3.13 0.09 33.68
N ILE A 51 -2.17 -0.63 33.09
CA ILE A 51 -2.11 -2.09 33.13
C ILE A 51 -0.88 -2.47 33.93
N THR A 52 -1.11 -3.05 35.10
CA THR A 52 -0.05 -3.47 36.04
C THR A 52 0.17 -4.97 35.94
N THR A 53 1.43 -5.37 35.91
CA THR A 53 1.88 -6.76 35.99
C THR A 53 1.86 -7.22 37.46
N SER A 54 1.98 -8.53 37.70
CA SER A 54 1.94 -9.08 39.06
C SER A 54 3.07 -8.65 39.98
N ASP A 55 4.18 -8.13 39.44
CA ASP A 55 5.30 -7.57 40.21
C ASP A 55 5.16 -6.05 40.47
N GLY A 56 4.07 -5.44 39.98
CA GLY A 56 3.76 -4.02 40.17
C GLY A 56 4.30 -3.08 39.09
N GLN A 57 4.95 -3.58 38.03
CA GLN A 57 5.35 -2.77 36.88
C GLN A 57 4.16 -2.44 35.97
N CYS A 58 4.22 -1.30 35.27
CA CYS A 58 3.22 -0.85 34.31
C CYS A 58 3.64 -1.19 32.88
N LEU A 59 2.68 -1.60 32.05
CA LEU A 59 2.89 -1.66 30.60
C LEU A 59 3.04 -0.25 30.04
N SER A 60 4.09 -0.04 29.26
CA SER A 60 4.47 1.23 28.65
C SER A 60 4.91 1.05 27.19
N ILE A 61 4.77 2.10 26.41
CA ILE A 61 5.25 2.17 25.02
C ILE A 61 6.20 3.35 24.81
N ASP A 62 6.94 3.29 23.70
CA ASP A 62 7.60 4.44 23.12
C ASP A 62 6.99 4.68 21.71
N PRO A 63 6.25 5.77 21.47
CA PRO A 63 5.57 6.00 20.20
C PRO A 63 6.53 6.09 19.01
N PHE A 64 7.83 6.35 19.23
CA PHE A 64 8.83 6.46 18.16
C PHE A 64 9.56 5.16 17.85
N SER A 65 9.22 4.07 18.54
CA SER A 65 9.93 2.79 18.43
C SER A 65 9.36 1.83 17.37
N GLY A 66 8.25 2.22 16.73
CA GLY A 66 7.57 1.47 15.67
C GLY A 66 8.09 1.75 14.26
N ASP A 67 7.22 1.59 13.26
CA ASP A 67 7.40 2.09 11.90
C ASP A 67 6.94 3.56 11.79
N PHE A 68 7.02 4.14 10.59
CA PHE A 68 6.66 5.54 10.33
C PHE A 68 5.18 5.89 10.60
N ARG A 69 4.33 4.90 10.89
CA ARG A 69 2.90 5.02 11.25
C ARG A 69 2.63 4.68 12.71
N GLU A 70 3.67 4.52 13.52
CA GLU A 70 3.63 3.99 14.90
C GLU A 70 3.17 2.52 15.01
N ASN A 71 3.14 1.77 13.91
CA ASN A 71 2.89 0.32 13.97
C ASN A 71 4.12 -0.44 14.44
N LEU A 72 3.94 -1.68 14.87
CA LEU A 72 5.02 -2.54 15.33
C LEU A 72 5.75 -1.98 16.56
N THR A 73 5.10 -1.07 17.30
CA THR A 73 5.61 -0.47 18.53
C THR A 73 5.64 -1.53 19.64
N PRO A 74 6.81 -1.88 20.20
CA PRO A 74 6.91 -2.81 21.30
C PRO A 74 6.26 -2.29 22.59
N ILE A 75 5.84 -3.21 23.46
CA ILE A 75 5.35 -2.89 24.82
C ILE A 75 6.33 -3.44 25.83
N ASN A 76 6.69 -2.62 26.83
CA ASN A 76 7.61 -3.01 27.90
C ASN A 76 6.96 -2.83 29.27
N ALA A 77 7.30 -3.69 30.22
CA ALA A 77 7.03 -3.51 31.63
C ALA A 77 8.10 -2.61 32.26
N VAL A 78 7.67 -1.49 32.82
CA VAL A 78 8.55 -0.49 33.46
C VAL A 78 7.95 -0.03 34.78
N ALA A 79 8.71 0.72 35.59
CA ALA A 79 8.17 1.34 36.79
C ALA A 79 6.98 2.25 36.45
N CYS A 80 5.90 2.14 37.22
CA CYS A 80 4.74 2.99 37.04
C CYS A 80 5.08 4.45 37.36
N ASP A 81 4.90 5.35 36.40
CA ASP A 81 5.21 6.78 36.52
C ASP A 81 4.00 7.69 36.21
N GLY A 82 2.89 7.09 35.75
CA GLY A 82 1.66 7.83 35.41
C GLY A 82 1.77 8.64 34.11
N SER A 83 2.80 8.41 33.30
CA SER A 83 2.95 9.01 31.99
C SER A 83 1.86 8.54 31.02
N ALA A 84 1.59 9.33 29.99
CA ALA A 84 0.62 8.98 28.95
C ALA A 84 0.99 7.66 28.24
N ASN A 85 2.28 7.34 28.16
CA ASN A 85 2.81 6.10 27.59
C ASN A 85 2.35 4.84 28.34
N GLN A 86 1.88 4.99 29.59
CA GLN A 86 1.39 3.91 30.45
C GLN A 86 -0.14 3.86 30.55
N THR A 87 -0.85 4.61 29.71
CA THR A 87 -2.31 4.69 29.73
C THR A 87 -2.94 3.92 28.58
N TRP A 88 -4.02 3.20 28.92
CA TRP A 88 -4.67 2.22 28.08
C TRP A 88 -6.18 2.37 28.17
N ASP A 89 -6.85 2.17 27.05
CA ASP A 89 -8.29 1.97 26.99
C ASP A 89 -8.59 0.48 26.80
N VAL A 90 -9.66 0.00 27.46
CA VAL A 90 -10.16 -1.36 27.29
C VAL A 90 -11.54 -1.26 26.64
N ILE A 91 -11.62 -1.60 25.35
CA ILE A 91 -12.81 -1.42 24.52
C ILE A 91 -13.52 -2.76 24.34
N THR A 92 -14.77 -2.85 24.81
CA THR A 92 -15.57 -4.09 24.77
C THR A 92 -16.58 -4.13 23.63
N ALA A 93 -16.81 -3.01 22.95
CA ALA A 93 -17.56 -2.92 21.71
C ALA A 93 -17.13 -1.70 20.90
N GLY A 94 -17.22 -1.74 19.57
CA GLY A 94 -16.88 -0.63 18.68
C GLY A 94 -16.75 -1.08 17.22
N VAL A 95 -16.25 -0.21 16.34
CA VAL A 95 -15.98 -0.51 14.92
C VAL A 95 -15.04 -1.72 14.78
N HIS A 96 -14.04 -1.79 15.67
CA HIS A 96 -13.02 -2.84 15.63
C HIS A 96 -13.26 -3.99 16.63
N ASN A 97 -14.38 -3.99 17.35
CA ASN A 97 -14.78 -5.10 18.23
C ASN A 97 -16.31 -5.28 18.22
N ASN A 98 -16.76 -6.33 17.55
CA ASN A 98 -18.16 -6.74 17.52
C ASN A 98 -18.39 -8.11 18.18
N ILE A 99 -17.41 -8.63 18.94
CA ILE A 99 -17.46 -9.98 19.51
C ILE A 99 -17.71 -9.90 21.02
N PRO A 100 -18.86 -10.37 21.52
CA PRO A 100 -19.14 -10.41 22.95
C PRO A 100 -18.10 -11.20 23.74
N GLY A 101 -17.73 -10.72 24.93
CA GLY A 101 -16.73 -11.36 25.80
C GLY A 101 -15.28 -11.19 25.33
N GLN A 102 -15.04 -10.28 24.37
CA GLN A 102 -13.72 -9.88 23.91
C GLN A 102 -13.50 -8.39 24.17
N ALA A 103 -12.23 -8.00 24.30
CA ALA A 103 -11.82 -6.61 24.38
C ALA A 103 -10.65 -6.32 23.43
N LEU A 104 -10.58 -5.08 22.94
CA LEU A 104 -9.35 -4.48 22.45
C LEU A 104 -8.65 -3.81 23.62
N ILE A 105 -7.33 -3.95 23.67
CA ILE A 105 -6.46 -3.20 24.57
C ILE A 105 -5.75 -2.15 23.72
N VAL A 106 -6.04 -0.88 23.96
CA VAL A 106 -5.65 0.22 23.08
C VAL A 106 -4.78 1.21 23.85
N SER A 107 -3.66 1.66 23.28
CA SER A 107 -2.92 2.76 23.90
C SER A 107 -3.75 4.04 23.85
N SER A 108 -3.98 4.69 24.99
CA SER A 108 -4.71 5.96 25.02
C SER A 108 -3.89 7.11 24.42
N LEU A 109 -2.56 6.95 24.30
CA LEU A 109 -1.65 7.92 23.69
C LEU A 109 -1.72 7.88 22.16
N THR A 110 -1.53 6.70 21.57
CA THR A 110 -1.40 6.54 20.12
C THR A 110 -2.70 6.13 19.45
N ASN A 111 -3.66 5.55 20.17
CA ASN A 111 -4.84 4.83 19.66
C ASN A 111 -4.52 3.50 18.95
N ALA A 112 -3.28 3.02 19.02
CA ALA A 112 -2.90 1.73 18.46
C ALA A 112 -3.38 0.56 19.35
N CYS A 113 -3.81 -0.52 18.73
CA CYS A 113 -4.31 -1.73 19.38
C CYS A 113 -3.17 -2.72 19.66
N LEU A 114 -3.21 -3.33 20.83
CA LEU A 114 -2.40 -4.51 21.16
C LEU A 114 -2.70 -5.63 20.16
N ASN A 115 -1.66 -6.22 19.58
CA ASN A 115 -1.77 -7.22 18.53
C ASN A 115 -0.80 -8.39 18.78
N PHE A 116 -1.30 -9.61 18.62
CA PHE A 116 -0.54 -10.84 18.65
C PHE A 116 -0.41 -11.45 17.24
N ASP A 117 0.81 -11.47 16.68
CA ASP A 117 1.12 -12.11 15.40
C ASP A 117 2.06 -13.32 15.60
N PRO A 118 1.52 -14.56 15.61
CA PRO A 118 2.33 -15.76 15.84
C PRO A 118 3.32 -16.05 14.71
N ARG A 119 3.19 -15.39 13.55
CA ARG A 119 4.09 -15.57 12.40
C ARG A 119 5.41 -14.82 12.56
N ARG A 120 5.49 -13.89 13.52
CA ARG A 120 6.73 -13.14 13.82
C ARG A 120 7.65 -13.97 14.70
N ALA A 121 8.94 -13.63 14.69
CA ALA A 121 9.91 -14.26 15.57
C ALA A 121 9.55 -14.05 17.06
N ALA A 122 9.81 -15.05 17.90
CA ALA A 122 9.64 -14.94 19.35
C ALA A 122 10.38 -13.72 19.91
N GLY A 123 9.81 -13.05 20.92
CA GLY A 123 10.29 -11.74 21.39
C GLY A 123 9.80 -10.55 20.55
N ASN A 124 9.03 -10.80 19.49
CA ASN A 124 8.52 -9.76 18.58
C ASN A 124 7.10 -10.10 18.07
N GLN A 125 6.36 -10.91 18.82
CA GLN A 125 5.03 -11.40 18.45
C GLN A 125 3.91 -10.53 19.03
N VAL A 126 4.19 -9.77 20.09
CA VAL A 126 3.23 -8.89 20.76
C VAL A 126 3.70 -7.44 20.62
N LEU A 127 2.87 -6.61 20.01
CA LEU A 127 3.21 -5.24 19.61
C LEU A 127 1.94 -4.41 19.49
N LEU A 128 2.06 -3.08 19.41
CA LEU A 128 0.96 -2.24 18.98
C LEU A 128 0.89 -2.17 17.46
N PHE A 129 -0.32 -2.18 16.95
CA PHE A 129 -0.64 -2.09 15.55
C PHE A 129 -1.97 -1.36 15.40
N SER A 130 -2.15 -0.68 14.29
CA SER A 130 -3.42 -0.07 13.88
C SER A 130 -4.60 -0.98 14.17
N CYS A 131 -5.61 -0.43 14.84
CA CYS A 131 -6.84 -1.16 15.16
C CYS A 131 -7.51 -1.67 13.88
N GLY A 132 -8.09 -2.87 13.97
CA GLY A 132 -8.62 -3.60 12.83
C GLY A 132 -7.62 -4.48 12.08
N GLY A 133 -6.36 -4.54 12.54
CA GLY A 133 -5.35 -5.48 12.04
C GLY A 133 -4.77 -5.17 10.65
N ARG A 134 -5.10 -4.00 10.09
CA ARG A 134 -4.50 -3.46 8.85
C ARG A 134 -3.60 -2.29 9.21
N ALA A 135 -2.43 -2.18 8.57
CA ALA A 135 -1.40 -1.21 8.94
C ALA A 135 -1.79 0.27 8.76
N ASP A 136 -2.91 0.53 8.08
CA ASP A 136 -3.46 1.85 7.81
C ASP A 136 -4.77 2.10 8.57
N GLY A 137 -5.13 1.25 9.54
CA GLY A 137 -6.33 1.41 10.36
C GLY A 137 -7.66 1.11 9.65
N SER A 138 -7.63 0.71 8.37
CA SER A 138 -8.85 0.46 7.57
C SER A 138 -9.57 -0.85 7.89
N GLY A 139 -8.95 -1.71 8.70
CA GLY A 139 -9.49 -3.04 8.99
C GLY A 139 -10.74 -3.00 9.87
N ALA A 140 -11.56 -4.04 9.79
CA ALA A 140 -12.73 -4.18 10.66
C ALA A 140 -12.33 -4.81 12.01
N VAL A 141 -12.60 -6.10 12.20
CA VAL A 141 -12.29 -6.84 13.42
C VAL A 141 -11.18 -7.85 13.13
N ALA A 142 -10.12 -7.82 13.94
CA ALA A 142 -8.98 -8.73 13.79
C ALA A 142 -8.84 -9.64 15.00
N THR A 143 -8.88 -10.95 14.80
CA THR A 143 -8.72 -11.96 15.87
C THR A 143 -7.34 -11.91 16.54
N SER A 144 -6.35 -11.25 15.93
CA SER A 144 -5.05 -10.98 16.52
C SER A 144 -5.06 -9.86 17.56
N GLN A 145 -6.13 -9.06 17.61
CA GLN A 145 -6.26 -7.90 18.50
C GLN A 145 -7.37 -8.10 19.54
N LEU A 146 -8.17 -9.15 19.42
CA LEU A 146 -9.21 -9.49 20.37
C LEU A 146 -8.65 -10.33 21.52
N PHE A 147 -8.88 -9.88 22.74
CA PHE A 147 -8.48 -10.55 23.97
C PHE A 147 -9.69 -10.94 24.80
N SER A 148 -9.68 -12.17 25.33
CA SER A 148 -10.82 -12.64 26.12
C SER A 148 -11.01 -11.76 27.36
N PHE A 149 -12.21 -11.21 27.52
CA PHE A 149 -12.52 -10.27 28.60
C PHE A 149 -13.98 -10.41 29.05
N VAL A 150 -14.15 -10.89 30.27
CA VAL A 150 -15.47 -11.09 30.91
C VAL A 150 -15.81 -10.00 31.94
N GLY A 151 -15.05 -8.89 31.93
CA GLY A 151 -15.16 -7.82 32.92
C GLY A 151 -14.21 -7.97 34.11
N GLY A 152 -14.20 -6.94 34.96
CA GLY A 152 -13.33 -6.85 36.14
C GLY A 152 -11.99 -6.20 35.86
N SER A 153 -11.32 -5.78 36.94
CA SER A 153 -10.00 -5.14 36.88
C SER A 153 -8.84 -6.13 36.92
N GLY A 154 -9.08 -7.43 37.09
CA GLY A 154 -8.02 -8.43 37.30
C GLY A 154 -7.67 -8.70 38.77
N PRO A 155 -6.63 -9.52 39.03
CA PRO A 155 -5.67 -10.04 38.05
C PRO A 155 -6.30 -11.02 37.06
N LEU A 156 -6.00 -10.88 35.77
CA LEU A 156 -6.44 -11.80 34.71
C LEU A 156 -5.33 -12.05 33.68
N PRO A 157 -5.31 -13.24 33.04
CA PRO A 157 -4.52 -13.46 31.84
C PRO A 157 -5.10 -12.70 30.64
N LEU A 158 -4.22 -12.17 29.79
CA LEU A 158 -4.61 -11.63 28.48
C LEU A 158 -4.41 -12.73 27.42
N LEU A 159 -5.52 -13.24 26.89
CA LEU A 159 -5.52 -14.33 25.91
C LEU A 159 -5.91 -13.81 24.52
N PRO A 160 -4.98 -13.76 23.56
CA PRO A 160 -5.33 -13.39 22.19
C PRO A 160 -6.22 -14.47 21.56
N GLN A 161 -7.27 -14.06 20.85
CA GLN A 161 -8.25 -14.97 20.27
C GLN A 161 -7.64 -15.91 19.22
N ASN A 162 -6.73 -15.42 18.37
CA ASN A 162 -5.97 -16.23 17.42
C ASN A 162 -4.93 -17.17 18.09
N GLY A 163 -4.76 -17.10 19.41
CA GLY A 163 -4.01 -18.08 20.22
C GLY A 163 -4.85 -19.26 20.71
N ASN A 164 -6.13 -19.35 20.34
CA ASN A 164 -7.04 -20.46 20.67
C ASN A 164 -7.10 -20.81 22.17
N ASN A 165 -7.00 -19.81 23.06
CA ASN A 165 -6.94 -19.98 24.52
C ASN A 165 -5.77 -20.84 25.05
N ALA A 166 -4.79 -21.13 24.20
CA ALA A 166 -3.58 -21.88 24.56
C ALA A 166 -2.35 -20.96 24.71
N THR A 167 -2.53 -19.66 24.47
CA THR A 167 -1.50 -18.63 24.55
C THR A 167 -1.94 -17.55 25.53
N CYS A 168 -1.06 -17.17 26.45
CA CYS A 168 -1.20 -15.99 27.31
C CYS A 168 -0.12 -14.99 26.93
N LEU A 169 -0.40 -13.72 27.15
CA LEU A 169 0.68 -12.74 27.24
C LEU A 169 1.46 -12.92 28.54
N THR A 170 2.76 -12.66 28.50
CA THR A 170 3.67 -12.71 29.65
C THR A 170 4.74 -11.64 29.51
N ILE A 171 5.40 -11.27 30.62
CA ILE A 171 6.64 -10.50 30.57
C ILE A 171 7.83 -11.45 30.41
N ASN A 172 8.68 -11.20 29.41
CA ASN A 172 9.90 -11.99 29.20
C ASN A 172 11.10 -11.44 30.00
N GLY A 173 12.24 -12.12 29.93
CA GLY A 173 13.45 -11.74 30.68
C GLY A 173 14.07 -10.39 30.31
N ASN A 174 13.60 -9.73 29.25
CA ASN A 174 14.03 -8.40 28.83
C ASN A 174 13.00 -7.31 29.20
N ASN A 175 12.05 -7.62 30.08
CA ASN A 175 10.89 -6.78 30.42
C ASN A 175 9.99 -6.44 29.23
N ALA A 176 10.11 -7.13 28.09
CA ALA A 176 9.18 -6.93 26.97
C ALA A 176 7.93 -7.81 27.16
N LEU A 177 6.78 -7.29 26.74
CA LEU A 177 5.56 -8.06 26.64
C LEU A 177 5.71 -9.06 25.48
N ASP A 178 5.45 -10.32 25.77
CA ASP A 178 5.62 -11.44 24.84
C ASP A 178 4.51 -12.47 25.11
N GLN A 179 4.66 -13.67 24.55
CA GLN A 179 3.71 -14.75 24.70
C GLN A 179 4.33 -15.97 25.38
N THR A 180 3.48 -16.78 25.99
CA THR A 180 3.81 -18.13 26.45
C THR A 180 2.62 -19.06 26.22
N ALA A 181 2.90 -20.36 26.14
CA ALA A 181 1.84 -21.36 26.22
C ALA A 181 1.26 -21.38 27.64
N CYS A 182 -0.05 -21.30 27.78
CA CYS A 182 -0.70 -21.28 29.10
C CYS A 182 -2.08 -21.95 29.08
N ASN A 183 -2.60 -22.21 30.28
CA ASN A 183 -4.01 -22.46 30.51
C ASN A 183 -4.56 -21.32 31.36
N ALA A 184 -5.56 -20.59 30.84
CA ALA A 184 -6.16 -19.43 31.51
C ALA A 184 -6.59 -19.71 32.96
N ALA A 185 -7.10 -20.92 33.24
CA ALA A 185 -7.59 -21.30 34.56
C ALA A 185 -6.48 -21.47 35.60
N THR A 186 -5.24 -21.62 35.16
CA THR A 186 -4.06 -21.83 36.01
C THR A 186 -2.97 -20.79 35.78
N ALA A 187 -3.29 -19.70 35.09
CA ALA A 187 -2.33 -18.63 34.81
C ALA A 187 -1.81 -18.02 36.12
N SER A 188 -0.52 -17.71 36.16
CA SER A 188 0.12 -17.22 37.39
C SER A 188 1.33 -16.33 37.12
N GLY A 189 1.77 -15.57 38.13
CA GLY A 189 2.98 -14.76 38.03
C GLY A 189 2.94 -13.77 36.86
N ALA A 190 3.94 -13.81 35.98
CA ALA A 190 4.12 -12.88 34.87
C ALA A 190 3.02 -12.95 33.79
N GLU A 191 2.13 -13.94 33.86
CA GLU A 191 0.98 -14.12 32.95
C GLU A 191 -0.26 -13.32 33.37
N LEU A 192 -0.25 -12.69 34.56
CA LEU A 192 -1.40 -11.99 35.14
C LEU A 192 -1.22 -10.47 35.11
N PHE A 193 -2.29 -9.79 34.67
CA PHE A 193 -2.35 -8.33 34.54
C PHE A 193 -3.58 -7.76 35.26
N THR A 194 -3.44 -6.54 35.79
CA THR A 194 -4.50 -5.82 36.52
C THR A 194 -4.69 -4.43 35.92
N PHE A 195 -5.91 -4.12 35.49
CA PHE A 195 -6.37 -2.81 35.05
C PHE A 195 -6.60 -1.88 36.26
N GLY A 196 -6.18 -0.62 36.17
CA GLY A 196 -6.50 0.41 37.16
C GLY A 196 -5.66 0.37 38.44
N GLY A 197 -4.50 -0.29 38.42
CA GLY A 197 -3.55 -0.23 39.52
C GLY A 197 -3.00 1.19 39.69
N SER A 198 -3.26 1.85 40.83
CA SER A 198 -2.53 3.06 41.19
C SER A 198 -1.04 2.71 41.28
N ALA A 199 -0.20 3.49 40.59
CA ALA A 199 1.25 3.43 40.78
C ALA A 199 1.52 3.46 42.29
N ALA A 200 2.01 2.36 42.84
CA ALA A 200 2.29 2.26 44.26
C ALA A 200 3.44 3.23 44.56
N SER A 201 3.07 4.47 44.91
CA SER A 201 3.96 5.37 45.62
C SER A 201 4.26 4.71 46.95
N SER A 202 5.46 4.16 47.06
CA SER A 202 6.03 3.72 48.31
C SER A 202 6.17 4.93 49.24
N SER A 203 5.17 5.15 50.09
CA SER A 203 5.32 5.80 51.38
C SER A 203 4.25 5.28 52.35
N ASP A 204 4.71 4.62 53.40
CA ASP A 204 3.97 4.36 54.63
C ASP A 204 3.29 5.64 55.14
N THR A 205 1.98 5.58 55.43
CA THR A 205 1.42 5.79 56.78
C THR A 205 -0.12 5.86 56.67
N ALA A 206 -0.78 5.03 57.47
CA ALA A 206 -2.22 4.89 57.58
C ALA A 206 -2.93 6.16 58.07
N ALA A 207 -4.14 6.40 57.55
CA ALA A 207 -5.26 6.93 58.34
C ALA A 207 -6.60 6.58 57.67
N ALA A 208 -7.46 5.91 58.44
CA ALA A 208 -8.83 5.60 58.10
C ALA A 208 -9.72 6.84 58.19
N THR A 209 -10.66 6.98 57.26
CA THR A 209 -11.95 7.64 57.51
C THR A 209 -12.99 7.12 56.52
N THR A 210 -14.01 6.48 57.09
CA THR A 210 -15.37 6.32 56.56
C THR A 210 -15.98 7.68 56.20
N ASP A 211 -16.61 7.82 55.03
CA ASP A 211 -18.04 8.17 54.99
C ASP A 211 -18.71 7.93 53.63
N ALA A 212 -20.03 7.78 53.73
CA ALA A 212 -20.98 7.33 52.72
C ALA A 212 -21.53 8.46 51.82
N SER A 213 -22.53 8.07 51.00
CA SER A 213 -23.52 8.91 50.30
C SER A 213 -23.09 9.40 48.90
N THR A 214 -23.91 9.43 47.83
CA THR A 214 -25.32 9.10 47.62
C THR A 214 -25.51 8.89 46.12
N SER A 215 -26.29 7.89 45.74
CA SER A 215 -26.76 7.62 44.38
C SER A 215 -27.85 8.61 43.94
N THR A 216 -27.72 9.20 42.75
CA THR A 216 -28.80 9.91 42.05
C THR A 216 -29.13 9.22 40.73
N THR A 217 -30.22 8.44 40.75
CA THR A 217 -30.98 7.96 39.60
C THR A 217 -31.65 9.12 38.86
N SER A 218 -31.53 9.16 37.53
CA SER A 218 -32.36 9.99 36.65
C SER A 218 -33.11 9.08 35.68
N THR A 219 -34.41 8.97 35.89
CA THR A 219 -35.40 8.36 34.99
C THR A 219 -35.87 9.41 33.99
N VAL A 220 -35.82 9.11 32.69
CA VAL A 220 -36.52 9.88 31.66
C VAL A 220 -37.55 9.00 30.96
N GLU A 221 -38.74 9.58 30.89
CA GLU A 221 -40.04 9.00 30.62
C GLU A 221 -40.32 8.91 29.12
N ALA A 222 -40.93 7.80 28.70
CA ALA A 222 -41.31 7.52 27.32
C ALA A 222 -42.68 8.16 26.99
N ALA A 223 -42.73 9.00 25.96
CA ALA A 223 -43.98 9.49 25.38
C ALA A 223 -44.25 8.76 24.06
N SER A 224 -45.34 7.99 24.05
CA SER A 224 -45.92 7.37 22.86
C SER A 224 -46.77 8.39 22.10
N ALA A 225 -46.66 8.43 20.76
CA ALA A 225 -47.66 9.02 19.90
C ALA A 225 -47.86 8.16 18.64
N THR A 226 -49.06 7.61 18.54
CA THR A 226 -49.61 6.88 17.40
C THR A 226 -50.08 7.87 16.34
N SER A 227 -49.73 7.65 15.06
CA SER A 227 -50.56 8.11 13.95
C SER A 227 -50.53 7.11 12.79
N VAL A 228 -51.72 6.89 12.26
CA VAL A 228 -52.07 5.97 11.17
C VAL A 228 -52.32 6.84 9.94
N ALA A 229 -51.72 6.53 8.79
CA ALA A 229 -52.32 6.76 7.46
C ALA A 229 -51.43 6.27 6.32
N ASP A 230 -51.92 5.20 5.70
CA ASP A 230 -52.22 5.04 4.28
C ASP A 230 -51.12 4.91 3.21
N CYS A 231 -51.44 4.00 2.28
CA CYS A 231 -50.57 3.34 1.33
C CYS A 231 -50.77 3.95 -0.07
N VAL A 232 -49.68 4.39 -0.71
CA VAL A 232 -49.65 4.65 -2.16
C VAL A 232 -48.38 4.02 -2.74
N ALA A 233 -48.59 3.00 -3.57
CA ALA A 233 -47.54 2.31 -4.30
C ALA A 233 -46.93 3.22 -5.37
N THR A 234 -45.63 3.48 -5.25
CA THR A 234 -44.82 4.05 -6.35
C THR A 234 -43.69 3.08 -6.64
N THR A 235 -43.72 2.49 -7.83
CA THR A 235 -42.64 1.67 -8.39
C THR A 235 -41.39 2.54 -8.58
N VAL A 236 -40.41 2.37 -7.69
CA VAL A 236 -39.07 2.93 -7.84
C VAL A 236 -38.16 1.81 -8.34
N THR A 237 -37.55 2.02 -9.50
CA THR A 237 -36.44 1.22 -10.02
C THR A 237 -35.26 1.43 -9.06
N GLU A 238 -34.98 0.43 -8.24
CA GLU A 238 -33.89 0.45 -7.27
C GLU A 238 -32.57 0.21 -8.04
N THR A 239 -31.89 1.30 -8.41
CA THR A 239 -30.44 1.22 -8.67
C THR A 239 -29.78 1.01 -7.32
N VAL A 240 -29.42 -0.25 -7.05
CA VAL A 240 -28.52 -0.64 -5.96
C VAL A 240 -27.19 0.06 -6.19
N THR A 241 -26.97 1.19 -5.52
CA THR A 241 -25.63 1.70 -5.27
C THR A 241 -25.00 0.83 -4.20
N VAL A 242 -24.27 -0.19 -4.64
CA VAL A 242 -23.24 -0.83 -3.81
C VAL A 242 -22.28 0.28 -3.40
N THR A 243 -22.19 0.55 -2.10
CA THR A 243 -21.16 1.40 -1.52
C THR A 243 -19.84 0.66 -1.63
N VAL A 244 -19.17 0.86 -2.76
CA VAL A 244 -17.81 0.38 -3.01
C VAL A 244 -16.86 1.29 -2.25
N THR A 245 -16.68 1.02 -0.96
CA THR A 245 -15.53 1.55 -0.21
C THR A 245 -14.40 0.54 -0.35
N ASP A 246 -13.37 0.93 -1.11
CA ASP A 246 -12.10 0.23 -1.38
C ASP A 246 -11.91 -0.47 -2.74
N SER A 247 -12.60 -0.01 -3.80
CA SER A 247 -12.24 -0.43 -5.18
C SER A 247 -10.84 0.00 -5.60
N LEU A 248 -10.27 1.05 -5.01
CA LEU A 248 -9.00 1.61 -5.47
C LEU A 248 -7.82 0.69 -5.14
N SER A 249 -7.82 0.07 -3.95
CA SER A 249 -6.75 -0.86 -3.56
C SER A 249 -6.75 -2.12 -4.40
N ALA A 250 -7.93 -2.70 -4.67
CA ALA A 250 -8.09 -3.81 -5.60
C ALA A 250 -7.71 -3.41 -7.04
N THR A 251 -8.17 -2.26 -7.52
CA THR A 251 -7.85 -1.74 -8.87
C THR A 251 -6.35 -1.56 -9.07
N ASN A 252 -5.65 -1.03 -8.07
CA ASN A 252 -4.20 -0.82 -8.13
C ASN A 252 -3.43 -2.14 -8.01
N SER A 253 -3.84 -3.01 -7.10
CA SER A 253 -3.16 -4.28 -6.84
C SER A 253 -3.40 -5.31 -7.95
N GLN A 254 -4.50 -5.17 -8.67
CA GLN A 254 -4.86 -5.99 -9.82
C GLN A 254 -4.90 -5.15 -11.10
N ALA A 255 -3.94 -4.24 -11.27
CA ALA A 255 -3.89 -3.39 -12.45
C ALA A 255 -3.84 -4.25 -13.72
N LYS A 256 -4.75 -3.97 -14.65
CA LYS A 256 -4.79 -4.68 -15.93
C LYS A 256 -3.55 -4.33 -16.75
N ASP A 257 -2.77 -5.34 -17.09
CA ASP A 257 -1.70 -5.19 -18.07
C ASP A 257 -2.30 -5.00 -19.48
N LEU A 258 -2.27 -3.75 -19.97
CA LEU A 258 -2.74 -3.37 -21.29
C LEU A 258 -1.74 -3.70 -22.40
N THR A 259 -0.48 -4.00 -22.04
CA THR A 259 0.56 -4.42 -22.99
C THR A 259 0.60 -5.94 -23.18
N ALA A 260 -0.19 -6.67 -22.40
CA ALA A 260 -0.20 -8.12 -22.39
C ALA A 260 -0.57 -8.74 -23.74
N ILE A 261 0.27 -9.66 -24.21
CA ILE A 261 -0.04 -10.56 -25.32
C ILE A 261 -0.78 -11.77 -24.76
N ARG A 262 -2.06 -11.88 -25.11
CA ARG A 262 -2.97 -12.93 -24.64
C ARG A 262 -3.05 -14.06 -25.66
N ALA A 263 -2.69 -15.27 -25.25
CA ALA A 263 -2.91 -16.48 -26.05
C ALA A 263 -4.38 -16.89 -26.06
N ALA A 264 -5.10 -16.59 -24.97
CA ALA A 264 -6.55 -16.70 -24.87
C ALA A 264 -7.10 -15.60 -23.94
N THR A 265 -8.31 -15.14 -24.22
CA THR A 265 -8.99 -14.10 -23.45
C THR A 265 -10.40 -14.57 -23.13
N SER A 266 -10.82 -14.41 -21.87
CA SER A 266 -12.13 -14.78 -21.37
C SER A 266 -12.52 -16.21 -21.76
N VAL A 267 -11.67 -17.16 -21.39
CA VAL A 267 -11.91 -18.60 -21.57
C VAL A 267 -12.27 -19.25 -20.24
N GLU A 268 -13.01 -20.34 -20.30
CA GLU A 268 -13.28 -21.21 -19.15
C GLU A 268 -12.17 -22.25 -19.01
N ILE A 269 -11.72 -22.48 -17.78
CA ILE A 269 -10.83 -23.60 -17.44
C ILE A 269 -11.70 -24.66 -16.77
N LYS A 270 -11.87 -25.81 -17.43
CA LYS A 270 -12.75 -26.89 -16.98
C LYS A 270 -11.95 -28.05 -16.43
N THR A 271 -12.40 -28.59 -15.32
CA THR A 271 -11.96 -29.88 -14.78
C THR A 271 -12.35 -31.02 -15.72
N SER A 272 -11.81 -32.22 -15.51
CA SER A 272 -12.20 -33.41 -16.28
C SER A 272 -13.65 -33.86 -16.05
N THR A 273 -14.33 -33.40 -15.00
CA THR A 273 -15.78 -33.59 -14.78
C THR A 273 -16.63 -32.56 -15.52
N GLY A 274 -16.02 -31.53 -16.10
CA GLY A 274 -16.70 -30.47 -16.85
C GLY A 274 -17.09 -29.24 -16.03
N ASP A 275 -16.76 -29.20 -14.73
CA ASP A 275 -16.96 -28.02 -13.87
C ASP A 275 -15.87 -26.97 -14.11
N CYS A 276 -16.21 -25.70 -13.94
CA CYS A 276 -15.34 -24.56 -14.20
C CYS A 276 -14.64 -24.05 -12.94
N LEU A 277 -13.40 -23.58 -13.10
CA LEU A 277 -12.74 -22.76 -12.08
C LEU A 277 -13.52 -21.45 -11.88
N PHE A 278 -13.74 -21.07 -10.62
CA PHE A 278 -14.56 -19.94 -10.20
C PHE A 278 -13.83 -19.10 -9.16
N VAL A 279 -13.83 -17.79 -9.38
CA VAL A 279 -13.28 -16.77 -8.46
C VAL A 279 -14.42 -16.03 -7.77
N ASP A 280 -14.42 -16.01 -6.44
CA ASP A 280 -15.23 -15.07 -5.66
C ASP A 280 -14.35 -13.87 -5.26
N PRO A 281 -14.51 -12.69 -5.88
CA PRO A 281 -13.68 -11.52 -5.56
C PRO A 281 -13.77 -11.11 -4.09
N THR A 282 -14.85 -11.47 -3.40
CA THR A 282 -15.07 -11.12 -1.99
C THR A 282 -14.41 -12.07 -1.00
N ALA A 283 -13.89 -13.21 -1.46
CA ALA A 283 -13.28 -14.23 -0.60
C ALA A 283 -11.79 -13.97 -0.28
N GLY A 284 -11.23 -12.88 -0.82
CA GLY A 284 -9.84 -12.48 -0.60
C GLY A 284 -9.67 -11.43 0.50
N ASP A 285 -8.50 -10.80 0.53
CA ASP A 285 -8.31 -9.54 1.24
C ASP A 285 -8.82 -8.34 0.42
N PHE A 286 -8.69 -7.13 0.97
CA PHE A 286 -9.16 -5.89 0.36
C PHE A 286 -8.48 -5.52 -0.97
N ARG A 287 -7.40 -6.21 -1.33
CA ARG A 287 -6.69 -6.07 -2.61
C ARG A 287 -7.07 -7.17 -3.58
N GLU A 288 -8.07 -7.96 -3.25
CA GLU A 288 -8.46 -9.18 -3.97
C GLU A 288 -7.30 -10.18 -4.05
N ASN A 289 -6.42 -10.19 -3.04
CA ASN A 289 -5.39 -11.20 -2.88
C ASN A 289 -5.86 -12.34 -1.99
N LEU A 290 -5.14 -13.46 -2.07
CA LEU A 290 -5.41 -14.65 -1.28
C LEU A 290 -6.81 -15.23 -1.53
N ILE A 291 -7.43 -14.92 -2.68
CA ILE A 291 -8.74 -15.45 -3.04
C ILE A 291 -8.61 -16.95 -3.32
N PRO A 292 -9.35 -17.82 -2.63
CA PRO A 292 -9.43 -19.22 -3.00
C PRO A 292 -10.04 -19.41 -4.38
N ILE A 293 -9.45 -20.28 -5.20
CA ILE A 293 -10.07 -20.69 -6.47
C ILE A 293 -10.95 -21.90 -6.20
N THR A 294 -12.25 -21.75 -6.45
CA THR A 294 -13.25 -22.81 -6.24
C THR A 294 -13.66 -23.43 -7.57
N ILE A 295 -14.40 -24.53 -7.51
CA ILE A 295 -14.86 -25.26 -8.69
C ILE A 295 -16.39 -25.32 -8.62
N LYS A 296 -17.05 -24.81 -9.66
CA LYS A 296 -18.51 -24.74 -9.75
C LYS A 296 -18.96 -25.18 -11.13
N ALA A 297 -20.23 -25.56 -11.25
CA ALA A 297 -20.85 -25.82 -12.55
C ALA A 297 -20.64 -24.62 -13.48
N CYS A 298 -20.26 -24.89 -14.74
CA CYS A 298 -20.04 -23.82 -15.71
C CYS A 298 -21.34 -23.07 -16.00
N ASP A 299 -21.33 -21.75 -15.82
CA ASP A 299 -22.47 -20.85 -16.05
C ASP A 299 -22.12 -19.69 -17.01
N GLY A 300 -20.86 -19.60 -17.45
CA GLY A 300 -20.38 -18.54 -18.32
C GLY A 300 -20.26 -17.17 -17.65
N SER A 301 -20.41 -17.10 -16.32
CA SER A 301 -20.26 -15.85 -15.58
C SER A 301 -18.83 -15.30 -15.68
N PRO A 302 -18.64 -13.97 -15.52
CA PRO A 302 -17.31 -13.36 -15.48
C PRO A 302 -16.38 -14.00 -14.44
N ASN A 303 -16.94 -14.53 -13.34
CA ASN A 303 -16.22 -15.23 -12.28
C ASN A 303 -15.53 -16.51 -12.75
N GLN A 304 -15.90 -17.04 -13.91
CA GLN A 304 -15.35 -18.27 -14.51
C GLN A 304 -14.46 -17.99 -15.72
N GLN A 305 -14.22 -16.71 -16.04
CA GLN A 305 -13.45 -16.31 -17.21
C GLN A 305 -11.99 -16.01 -16.84
N TRP A 306 -11.09 -16.55 -17.65
CA TRP A 306 -9.64 -16.46 -17.46
C TRP A 306 -8.95 -15.99 -18.74
N ASP A 307 -7.86 -15.27 -18.57
CA ASP A 307 -6.94 -14.88 -19.63
C ASP A 307 -5.62 -15.63 -19.47
N PHE A 308 -5.03 -16.03 -20.60
CA PHE A 308 -3.70 -16.65 -20.67
C PHE A 308 -2.72 -15.63 -21.25
N ILE A 309 -1.89 -15.02 -20.41
CA ILE A 309 -0.94 -13.98 -20.80
C ILE A 309 0.44 -14.61 -21.01
N THR A 310 0.95 -14.57 -22.23
CA THR A 310 2.24 -15.16 -22.63
C THR A 310 3.37 -14.13 -22.76
N ALA A 311 3.03 -12.84 -22.85
CA ALA A 311 3.98 -11.75 -22.73
C ALA A 311 3.30 -10.50 -22.14
N GLY A 312 4.03 -9.56 -21.55
CA GLY A 312 3.52 -8.32 -20.97
C GLY A 312 4.44 -7.75 -19.89
N VAL A 313 3.96 -6.75 -19.14
CA VAL A 313 4.67 -6.14 -17.98
C VAL A 313 5.06 -7.21 -16.96
N HIS A 314 4.17 -8.17 -16.71
CA HIS A 314 4.37 -9.21 -15.70
C HIS A 314 4.65 -10.60 -16.29
N ASN A 315 4.79 -10.76 -17.60
CA ASN A 315 5.30 -12.01 -18.15
C ASN A 315 6.28 -11.73 -19.28
N ASN A 316 7.54 -12.06 -19.08
CA ASN A 316 8.59 -11.99 -20.09
C ASN A 316 9.33 -13.32 -20.22
N VAL A 317 8.75 -14.40 -19.69
CA VAL A 317 9.35 -15.74 -19.69
C VAL A 317 8.79 -16.52 -20.87
N ALA A 318 9.69 -16.98 -21.74
CA ALA A 318 9.33 -17.80 -22.89
C ALA A 318 8.76 -19.16 -22.43
N ASP A 319 7.82 -19.70 -23.19
CA ASP A 319 7.15 -20.98 -22.92
C ASP A 319 6.45 -21.03 -21.55
N SER A 320 6.06 -19.87 -21.02
CA SER A 320 5.33 -19.72 -19.76
C SER A 320 4.13 -18.78 -19.93
N THR A 321 3.10 -19.01 -19.12
CA THR A 321 1.91 -18.14 -19.06
C THR A 321 1.63 -17.70 -17.64
N LEU A 322 1.10 -16.49 -17.49
CA LEU A 322 0.25 -16.14 -16.37
C LEU A 322 -1.18 -16.59 -16.68
N ILE A 323 -1.86 -17.13 -15.68
CA ILE A 323 -3.29 -17.43 -15.74
C ILE A 323 -3.99 -16.40 -14.88
N VAL A 324 -4.76 -15.52 -15.52
CA VAL A 324 -5.28 -14.29 -14.91
C VAL A 324 -6.80 -14.32 -14.90
N SER A 325 -7.44 -13.99 -13.79
CA SER A 325 -8.90 -13.82 -13.78
C SER A 325 -9.28 -12.64 -14.67
N SER A 326 -10.19 -12.83 -15.62
CA SER A 326 -10.67 -11.72 -16.46
C SER A 326 -11.55 -10.74 -15.67
N LEU A 327 -12.07 -11.15 -14.50
CA LEU A 327 -12.91 -10.33 -13.63
C LEU A 327 -12.06 -9.41 -12.73
N THR A 328 -11.16 -10.03 -11.95
CA THR A 328 -10.40 -9.29 -10.92
C THR A 328 -9.03 -8.88 -11.40
N GLN A 329 -8.54 -9.41 -12.52
CA GLN A 329 -7.17 -9.21 -13.03
C GLN A 329 -6.04 -9.80 -12.15
N GLY A 330 -6.38 -10.57 -11.11
CA GLY A 330 -5.39 -11.30 -10.33
C GLY A 330 -4.85 -12.56 -11.00
N CYS A 331 -3.61 -12.89 -10.66
CA CYS A 331 -2.88 -14.04 -11.17
C CYS A 331 -3.08 -15.27 -10.27
N MET A 332 -3.30 -16.42 -10.87
CA MET A 332 -3.21 -17.71 -10.18
C MET A 332 -1.80 -17.86 -9.60
N ASN A 333 -1.71 -18.21 -8.32
CA ASN A 333 -0.47 -18.29 -7.57
C ASN A 333 -0.42 -19.55 -6.69
N PHE A 334 0.74 -20.21 -6.67
CA PHE A 334 1.07 -21.31 -5.78
C PHE A 334 2.05 -20.90 -4.68
N ASP A 335 1.61 -20.93 -3.42
CA ASP A 335 2.49 -20.71 -2.26
C ASP A 335 2.57 -21.98 -1.38
N PRO A 336 3.63 -22.79 -1.52
CA PRO A 336 3.77 -24.04 -0.76
C PRO A 336 3.92 -23.82 0.74
N ARG A 337 4.21 -22.60 1.19
CA ARG A 337 4.37 -22.26 2.61
C ARG A 337 3.02 -22.13 3.33
N ARG A 338 1.92 -22.04 2.59
CA ARG A 338 0.56 -21.97 3.17
C ARG A 338 0.10 -23.37 3.58
N ALA A 339 -0.90 -23.40 4.46
CA ALA A 339 -1.49 -24.65 4.92
C ALA A 339 -2.06 -25.44 3.74
N ALA A 340 -2.02 -26.77 3.83
CA ALA A 340 -2.60 -27.65 2.82
C ALA A 340 -4.07 -27.27 2.53
N GLY A 341 -4.45 -27.30 1.25
CA GLY A 341 -5.74 -26.82 0.78
C GLY A 341 -5.83 -25.29 0.60
N ASP A 342 -4.82 -24.51 1.00
CA ASP A 342 -4.79 -23.04 0.90
C ASP A 342 -3.58 -22.52 0.10
N GLN A 343 -2.92 -23.42 -0.63
CA GLN A 343 -1.68 -23.14 -1.37
C GLN A 343 -1.95 -22.59 -2.78
N VAL A 344 -3.13 -22.87 -3.37
CA VAL A 344 -3.54 -22.35 -4.68
C VAL A 344 -4.56 -21.24 -4.49
N ILE A 345 -4.22 -20.04 -4.93
CA ILE A 345 -4.97 -18.81 -4.69
C ILE A 345 -4.85 -17.84 -5.87
N LEU A 346 -5.70 -16.82 -5.90
CA LEU A 346 -5.47 -15.62 -6.68
C LEU A 346 -4.63 -14.61 -5.90
N PHE A 347 -3.69 -13.97 -6.56
CA PHE A 347 -2.82 -12.95 -6.00
C PHE A 347 -2.43 -11.93 -7.07
N SER A 348 -2.11 -10.72 -6.67
CA SER A 348 -1.60 -9.65 -7.52
C SER A 348 -0.52 -10.15 -8.45
N CYS A 349 -0.69 -9.93 -9.74
CA CYS A 349 0.33 -10.22 -10.73
C CYS A 349 1.62 -9.46 -10.40
N GLY A 350 2.78 -10.13 -10.47
CA GLY A 350 4.05 -9.53 -10.09
C GLY A 350 4.54 -9.90 -8.68
N GLY A 351 3.98 -10.94 -8.04
CA GLY A 351 4.50 -11.56 -6.81
C GLY A 351 4.46 -10.70 -5.54
N ARG A 352 4.13 -9.41 -5.63
CA ARG A 352 3.90 -8.50 -4.50
C ARG A 352 2.43 -8.22 -4.36
N ALA A 353 1.97 -8.10 -3.11
CA ALA A 353 0.55 -7.90 -2.79
C ALA A 353 -0.04 -6.59 -3.32
N ASP A 354 0.77 -5.66 -3.81
CA ASP A 354 0.33 -4.38 -4.38
C ASP A 354 0.44 -4.33 -5.91
N GLY A 355 0.79 -5.46 -6.55
CA GLY A 355 0.97 -5.54 -8.01
C GLY A 355 2.26 -4.88 -8.54
N SER A 356 3.06 -4.23 -7.69
CA SER A 356 4.25 -3.46 -8.13
C SER A 356 5.49 -4.31 -8.44
N GLY A 357 5.43 -5.61 -8.19
CA GLY A 357 6.59 -6.48 -8.26
C GLY A 357 6.82 -7.12 -9.63
N GLN A 358 7.86 -7.96 -9.66
CA GLN A 358 8.17 -8.81 -10.80
C GLN A 358 7.53 -10.17 -10.59
N VAL A 359 7.06 -10.78 -11.68
CA VAL A 359 6.48 -12.13 -11.61
C VAL A 359 7.49 -13.10 -10.99
N THR A 360 6.97 -13.98 -10.17
CA THR A 360 7.73 -15.06 -9.55
C THR A 360 7.29 -16.38 -10.15
N ASN A 361 8.15 -17.40 -10.06
CA ASN A 361 7.83 -18.76 -10.52
C ASN A 361 6.57 -19.34 -9.84
N SER A 362 6.09 -18.74 -8.74
CA SER A 362 4.81 -19.08 -8.12
C SER A 362 3.57 -18.73 -8.94
N GLN A 363 3.69 -17.86 -9.93
CA GLN A 363 2.59 -17.39 -10.78
C GLN A 363 2.72 -17.84 -12.24
N LEU A 364 3.85 -18.45 -12.59
CA LEU A 364 4.15 -18.93 -13.94
C LEU A 364 3.79 -20.40 -14.09
N PHE A 365 3.22 -20.72 -15.23
CA PHE A 365 2.85 -22.07 -15.64
C PHE A 365 3.46 -22.37 -17.01
N PRO A 366 4.16 -23.51 -17.20
CA PRO A 366 4.70 -23.89 -18.51
C PRO A 366 3.59 -23.99 -19.54
N PHE A 367 3.71 -23.28 -20.66
CA PHE A 367 2.62 -23.12 -21.61
C PHE A 367 3.10 -22.92 -23.05
N THR A 368 2.41 -23.57 -23.96
CA THR A 368 2.52 -23.40 -25.41
C THR A 368 1.12 -23.28 -26.01
N SER A 369 1.00 -22.74 -27.23
CA SER A 369 -0.31 -22.62 -27.89
C SER A 369 -1.03 -23.96 -28.11
N ALA A 370 -0.30 -25.09 -28.14
CA ALA A 370 -0.89 -26.42 -28.21
C ALA A 370 -1.78 -26.74 -27.00
N ASN A 371 -1.46 -26.17 -25.82
CA ASN A 371 -2.20 -26.38 -24.58
C ASN A 371 -3.63 -25.82 -24.61
N LEU A 372 -3.96 -24.92 -25.53
CA LEU A 372 -5.34 -24.44 -25.71
C LEU A 372 -6.27 -25.47 -26.36
N THR A 373 -5.73 -26.53 -26.97
CA THR A 373 -6.49 -27.49 -27.78
C THR A 373 -6.44 -28.91 -27.26
N ALA A 374 -5.73 -29.15 -26.16
CA ALA A 374 -5.54 -30.45 -25.53
C ALA A 374 -5.69 -30.34 -24.00
N PRO A 375 -6.01 -31.44 -23.30
CA PRO A 375 -5.96 -31.47 -21.85
C PRO A 375 -4.60 -31.02 -21.33
N TYR A 376 -4.60 -30.16 -20.32
CA TYR A 376 -3.46 -29.44 -19.81
C TYR A 376 -3.38 -29.61 -18.29
N ALA A 377 -2.24 -30.06 -17.78
CA ALA A 377 -1.98 -30.10 -16.36
C ALA A 377 -1.50 -28.70 -15.90
N LEU A 378 -2.18 -28.14 -14.90
CA LEU A 378 -1.78 -26.87 -14.30
C LEU A 378 -0.64 -27.12 -13.31
N THR A 379 0.59 -26.90 -13.75
CA THR A 379 1.81 -27.11 -12.95
C THR A 379 2.54 -25.79 -12.70
N PRO A 380 2.62 -25.30 -11.45
CA PRO A 380 3.32 -24.05 -11.17
C PRO A 380 4.85 -24.25 -11.24
N GLU A 381 5.58 -23.27 -11.76
CA GLU A 381 7.03 -23.39 -11.95
C GLU A 381 7.85 -23.47 -10.65
N ASN A 382 7.34 -22.92 -9.55
CA ASN A 382 7.98 -23.05 -8.23
C ASN A 382 7.66 -24.38 -7.51
N GLY A 383 6.89 -25.26 -8.13
CA GLY A 383 6.53 -26.58 -7.60
C GLY A 383 6.78 -27.67 -8.65
N PRO A 384 8.03 -27.99 -9.01
CA PRO A 384 8.31 -29.04 -9.98
C PRO A 384 7.75 -30.37 -9.50
N GLY A 385 6.89 -31.00 -10.32
CA GLY A 385 6.19 -32.23 -9.97
C GLY A 385 4.92 -32.02 -9.15
N VAL A 386 4.46 -30.77 -8.97
CA VAL A 386 3.16 -30.45 -8.37
C VAL A 386 2.13 -30.20 -9.47
N CYS A 387 0.98 -30.85 -9.37
CA CYS A 387 -0.15 -30.69 -10.27
C CYS A 387 -1.37 -30.20 -9.49
N PHE A 388 -2.15 -29.29 -10.08
CA PHE A 388 -3.41 -28.87 -9.46
C PHE A 388 -4.52 -29.87 -9.70
N ILE A 389 -5.42 -29.99 -8.72
CA ILE A 389 -6.55 -30.92 -8.73
C ILE A 389 -7.81 -30.27 -8.18
N ASN A 390 -8.96 -30.84 -8.54
CA ASN A 390 -10.19 -30.61 -7.79
C ASN A 390 -10.17 -31.41 -6.48
N ASP A 391 -10.09 -30.72 -5.36
CA ASP A 391 -10.25 -31.30 -4.03
C ASP A 391 -11.52 -30.72 -3.39
N ASN A 392 -12.60 -31.52 -3.42
CA ASN A 392 -13.87 -31.19 -2.78
C ASN A 392 -14.45 -29.80 -3.17
N GLY A 393 -14.38 -29.44 -4.45
CA GLY A 393 -14.92 -28.18 -4.96
C GLY A 393 -13.98 -26.98 -4.79
N ARG A 394 -12.72 -27.22 -4.39
CA ARG A 394 -11.66 -26.22 -4.32
C ARG A 394 -10.48 -26.66 -5.18
N LEU A 395 -9.81 -25.72 -5.84
CA LEU A 395 -8.55 -25.99 -6.53
C LEU A 395 -7.46 -26.19 -5.46
N SER A 396 -6.85 -27.36 -5.47
CA SER A 396 -5.78 -27.76 -4.56
C SER A 396 -4.61 -28.32 -5.37
N ASN A 397 -3.67 -29.00 -4.73
CA ASN A 397 -2.51 -29.57 -5.37
C ASN A 397 -2.18 -30.97 -4.85
N THR A 398 -1.46 -31.74 -5.66
CA THR A 398 -0.92 -33.06 -5.37
C THR A 398 0.39 -33.26 -6.14
N ASP A 399 1.11 -34.34 -5.85
CA ASP A 399 2.20 -34.80 -6.72
C ASP A 399 1.64 -35.23 -8.08
N CYS A 400 2.26 -34.78 -9.17
CA CYS A 400 1.83 -35.06 -10.53
C CYS A 400 1.82 -36.56 -10.84
N SER A 401 0.73 -37.01 -11.44
CA SER A 401 0.51 -38.36 -11.92
C SER A 401 -0.22 -38.34 -13.28
N PRO A 402 -0.17 -39.42 -14.08
CA PRO A 402 -0.90 -39.47 -15.35
C PRO A 402 -2.40 -39.75 -15.14
N ASP A 403 -3.04 -39.04 -14.20
CA ASP A 403 -4.46 -39.16 -13.87
C ASP A 403 -5.27 -38.05 -14.54
N ALA A 404 -6.49 -38.37 -14.99
CA ALA A 404 -7.41 -37.41 -15.59
C ALA A 404 -7.90 -36.33 -14.61
N THR A 405 -7.81 -36.56 -13.30
CA THR A 405 -8.19 -35.59 -12.25
C THR A 405 -7.26 -34.37 -12.17
N GLU A 406 -6.05 -34.47 -12.73
CA GLU A 406 -5.05 -33.39 -12.82
C GLU A 406 -5.12 -32.62 -14.14
N LEU A 407 -5.97 -33.05 -15.07
CA LEU A 407 -6.08 -32.49 -16.40
C LEU A 407 -7.26 -31.51 -16.51
N PHE A 408 -6.98 -30.36 -17.11
CA PHE A 408 -7.95 -29.31 -17.38
C PHE A 408 -8.09 -29.08 -18.88
N THR A 409 -9.28 -28.73 -19.34
CA THR A 409 -9.50 -28.28 -20.72
C THR A 409 -9.79 -26.80 -20.74
N ILE A 410 -9.14 -26.08 -21.65
CA ILE A 410 -9.35 -24.64 -21.87
C ILE A 410 -10.36 -24.49 -22.99
N GLY A 411 -11.53 -23.93 -22.69
CA GLY A 411 -12.65 -23.84 -23.62
C GLY A 411 -13.15 -22.42 -23.83
N SER A 412 -13.64 -22.11 -25.03
CA SER A 412 -14.40 -20.87 -25.30
C SER A 412 -15.68 -20.86 -24.48
N SER A 413 -16.06 -19.70 -23.92
CA SER A 413 -17.27 -19.56 -23.10
C SER A 413 -18.50 -19.99 -23.91
N SER A 414 -19.14 -21.08 -23.48
CA SER A 414 -20.35 -21.57 -24.13
C SER A 414 -21.53 -20.74 -23.68
N VAL A 415 -21.77 -19.60 -24.33
CA VAL A 415 -23.08 -18.94 -24.23
C VAL A 415 -24.08 -19.89 -24.90
N SER A 416 -24.95 -20.50 -24.09
CA SER A 416 -26.05 -21.31 -24.61
C SER A 416 -26.90 -20.48 -25.57
N SER A 417 -26.89 -20.88 -26.83
CA SER A 417 -27.65 -20.32 -27.94
C SER A 417 -29.14 -20.27 -27.60
N SER A 418 -29.68 -19.08 -27.37
CA SER A 418 -31.10 -18.77 -27.59
C SER A 418 -31.21 -17.93 -28.85
N THR A 419 -31.83 -18.51 -29.86
CA THR A 419 -32.06 -17.95 -31.21
C THR A 419 -32.75 -16.59 -31.17
N VAL A 420 -32.12 -15.56 -31.72
CA VAL A 420 -32.81 -14.33 -32.14
C VAL A 420 -32.46 -13.99 -33.59
N THR A 421 -33.52 -13.86 -34.36
CA THR A 421 -33.66 -13.62 -35.79
C THR A 421 -33.00 -12.30 -36.24
N SER A 422 -32.29 -12.36 -37.36
CA SER A 422 -31.66 -11.26 -38.10
C SER A 422 -32.65 -10.32 -38.81
N VAL A 423 -32.38 -9.00 -38.86
CA VAL A 423 -32.75 -8.01 -39.91
C VAL A 423 -31.80 -6.77 -39.81
N PRO A 424 -31.48 -6.04 -40.90
CA PRO A 424 -30.09 -5.64 -41.21
C PRO A 424 -29.75 -4.13 -41.13
N ALA A 425 -28.50 -3.86 -41.53
CA ALA A 425 -27.72 -2.64 -41.61
C ALA A 425 -28.42 -1.35 -42.10
N ALA A 426 -27.96 -0.22 -41.55
CA ALA A 426 -28.20 1.12 -42.07
C ALA A 426 -26.89 1.91 -42.23
N THR A 427 -26.93 2.76 -43.24
CA THR A 427 -25.85 3.28 -44.08
C THR A 427 -25.19 4.55 -43.53
N SER A 428 -23.93 4.75 -43.93
CA SER A 428 -23.11 5.95 -43.69
C SER A 428 -23.73 7.24 -44.23
N THR A 429 -23.60 8.35 -43.50
CA THR A 429 -23.76 9.70 -44.05
C THR A 429 -22.66 10.63 -43.54
N THR A 430 -21.94 11.22 -44.50
CA THR A 430 -20.92 12.27 -44.34
C THR A 430 -21.59 13.63 -44.21
N ILE A 431 -21.12 14.51 -43.29
CA ILE A 431 -21.38 15.95 -43.36
C ILE A 431 -20.09 16.75 -43.16
N VAL A 432 -19.98 17.77 -44.01
CA VAL A 432 -18.87 18.63 -44.38
C VAL A 432 -18.68 19.79 -43.40
N ALA A 433 -17.43 20.25 -43.28
CA ALA A 433 -16.99 21.43 -42.53
C ALA A 433 -17.44 22.76 -43.15
N THR A 434 -17.72 23.76 -42.30
CA THR A 434 -17.65 25.19 -42.67
C THR A 434 -17.03 26.01 -41.55
N THR A 435 -16.03 26.79 -41.92
CA THR A 435 -15.29 27.81 -41.16
C THR A 435 -16.01 29.17 -41.18
N SER A 436 -15.96 29.93 -40.07
CA SER A 436 -15.89 31.41 -40.13
C SER A 436 -15.37 32.04 -38.83
N THR A 437 -14.21 32.69 -38.98
CA THR A 437 -13.60 33.91 -38.39
C THR A 437 -14.22 34.71 -37.22
N ALA A 438 -13.27 35.27 -36.45
CA ALA A 438 -13.29 36.12 -35.24
C ALA A 438 -13.93 37.54 -35.34
N ALA A 439 -14.32 38.12 -34.19
CA ALA A 439 -13.65 39.28 -33.54
C ALA A 439 -14.43 39.91 -32.34
N ALA A 440 -13.69 40.12 -31.24
CA ALA A 440 -13.61 41.25 -30.28
C ALA A 440 -14.79 41.76 -29.40
N GLU A 441 -14.51 41.65 -28.07
CA GLU A 441 -14.66 42.58 -26.92
C GLU A 441 -16.00 43.24 -26.51
N VAL A 442 -16.38 43.08 -25.22
CA VAL A 442 -16.31 44.11 -24.14
C VAL A 442 -17.04 43.60 -22.86
N SER A 443 -16.44 43.93 -21.71
CA SER A 443 -16.76 43.58 -20.31
C SER A 443 -18.18 43.90 -19.80
N SER A 444 -18.68 43.07 -18.87
CA SER A 444 -19.44 43.57 -17.70
C SER A 444 -19.38 42.59 -16.52
N SER A 445 -19.22 43.18 -15.34
CA SER A 445 -19.12 42.59 -14.01
C SER A 445 -20.46 42.05 -13.50
N THR A 446 -20.50 40.87 -12.88
CA THR A 446 -21.38 40.61 -11.72
C THR A 446 -20.84 39.49 -10.83
N SER A 447 -20.77 39.79 -9.54
CA SER A 447 -20.44 38.95 -8.40
C SER A 447 -21.40 37.77 -8.20
N GLY A 448 -20.84 36.60 -7.90
CA GLY A 448 -21.58 35.45 -7.38
C GLY A 448 -20.62 34.47 -6.69
N ALA A 449 -20.47 34.63 -5.38
CA ALA A 449 -19.70 33.71 -4.54
C ALA A 449 -20.41 32.35 -4.49
N SER A 450 -19.67 31.28 -4.78
CA SER A 450 -20.00 29.92 -4.34
C SER A 450 -18.71 29.26 -3.88
N SER A 451 -18.68 29.02 -2.57
CA SER A 451 -17.60 28.42 -1.81
C SER A 451 -17.45 26.95 -2.20
N SER A 452 -16.34 26.62 -2.86
CA SER A 452 -15.82 25.26 -2.97
C SER A 452 -14.61 25.16 -2.05
N THR A 453 -14.64 24.25 -1.10
CA THR A 453 -13.59 24.04 -0.11
C THR A 453 -12.36 23.44 -0.80
N VAL A 454 -11.35 24.28 -0.99
CA VAL A 454 -10.03 23.94 -1.53
C VAL A 454 -9.30 23.04 -0.54
N ALA A 455 -8.88 21.87 -1.00
CA ALA A 455 -7.92 21.03 -0.31
C ALA A 455 -6.60 21.81 -0.18
N THR A 456 -6.11 21.93 1.04
CA THR A 456 -4.92 22.71 1.38
C THR A 456 -3.68 22.06 0.80
N THR A 457 -3.05 22.72 -0.18
CA THR A 457 -1.72 22.38 -0.70
C THR A 457 -0.70 22.48 0.44
N THR A 458 -0.09 21.37 0.83
CA THR A 458 1.07 21.36 1.71
C THR A 458 2.23 22.02 0.98
N THR A 459 2.65 23.21 1.41
CA THR A 459 3.89 23.85 0.96
C THR A 459 5.08 22.99 1.37
N LYS A 460 5.61 22.20 0.43
CA LYS A 460 6.94 21.59 0.51
C LYS A 460 7.97 22.71 0.75
N VAL A 461 8.86 22.51 1.72
CA VAL A 461 9.78 23.54 2.25
C VAL A 461 10.92 23.79 1.27
N GLU A 462 11.06 25.02 0.77
CA GLU A 462 12.24 25.45 0.01
C GLU A 462 13.49 25.41 0.89
N ASP A 463 14.56 24.76 0.41
CA ASP A 463 15.86 24.75 1.07
C ASP A 463 16.51 26.13 0.92
N ALA A 464 16.73 26.82 2.04
CA ALA A 464 17.31 28.16 2.08
C ALA A 464 18.77 28.24 1.60
N THR A 465 19.43 27.10 1.34
CA THR A 465 20.79 27.03 0.79
C THR A 465 20.83 26.87 -0.73
N THR A 466 19.66 26.79 -1.38
CA THR A 466 19.54 26.48 -2.80
C THR A 466 19.90 27.67 -3.68
N THR A 467 20.75 27.46 -4.70
CA THR A 467 20.92 28.42 -5.80
C THR A 467 20.08 27.96 -6.98
N SER A 468 18.94 28.62 -7.20
CA SER A 468 17.98 28.30 -8.27
C SER A 468 17.74 29.47 -9.24
N ALA A 469 17.26 29.13 -10.44
CA ALA A 469 16.64 30.07 -11.36
C ALA A 469 15.44 29.36 -12.00
N THR A 470 14.31 30.06 -12.17
CA THR A 470 13.13 29.50 -12.82
C THR A 470 13.11 29.91 -14.29
N ALA A 471 12.87 28.96 -15.19
CA ALA A 471 12.68 29.24 -16.61
C ALA A 471 11.76 28.22 -17.29
N THR A 472 11.31 28.56 -18.49
CA THR A 472 10.65 27.61 -19.39
C THR A 472 11.67 26.97 -20.32
N ILE A 473 11.50 25.68 -20.59
CA ILE A 473 12.34 24.93 -21.53
C ILE A 473 11.58 24.81 -22.84
N SER A 474 12.15 25.33 -23.92
CA SER A 474 11.61 25.17 -25.26
C SER A 474 12.43 24.19 -26.09
N SER A 475 11.82 23.62 -27.13
CA SER A 475 12.47 22.86 -28.18
C SER A 475 12.84 23.76 -29.37
N SER A 476 13.67 23.26 -30.30
CA SER A 476 14.10 24.06 -31.47
C SER A 476 12.98 24.45 -32.44
N ASP A 477 11.84 23.78 -32.37
CA ASP A 477 10.61 24.13 -33.11
C ASP A 477 9.73 25.16 -32.36
N GLY A 478 10.17 25.65 -31.20
CA GLY A 478 9.48 26.70 -30.44
C GLY A 478 8.34 26.21 -29.54
N GLN A 479 8.18 24.90 -29.36
CA GLN A 479 7.28 24.31 -28.36
C GLN A 479 7.94 24.29 -26.98
N CYS A 480 7.16 24.13 -25.91
CA CYS A 480 7.61 24.13 -24.53
C CYS A 480 7.40 22.77 -23.87
N LEU A 481 8.32 22.40 -22.99
CA LEU A 481 8.12 21.25 -22.10
C LEU A 481 7.01 21.57 -21.10
N SER A 482 6.12 20.61 -20.87
CA SER A 482 5.00 20.74 -19.96
C SER A 482 4.81 19.49 -19.11
N VAL A 483 4.50 19.67 -17.84
CA VAL A 483 4.20 18.62 -16.87
C VAL A 483 2.72 18.70 -16.49
N ASP A 484 2.04 17.57 -16.58
CA ASP A 484 0.69 17.38 -16.02
C ASP A 484 0.81 16.58 -14.72
N ALA A 485 0.54 17.23 -13.59
CA ALA A 485 0.63 16.60 -12.27
C ALA A 485 -0.25 15.34 -12.12
N THR A 486 -1.28 15.20 -12.95
CA THR A 486 -2.20 14.05 -12.92
C THR A 486 -1.73 12.86 -13.76
N ALA A 487 -0.69 13.03 -14.59
CA ALA A 487 -0.21 12.00 -15.51
C ALA A 487 0.81 11.02 -14.90
N GLY A 488 1.06 11.10 -13.58
CA GLY A 488 1.99 10.24 -12.84
C GLY A 488 1.32 9.15 -12.01
N ASP A 489 2.13 8.46 -11.20
CA ASP A 489 1.63 7.61 -10.12
C ASP A 489 1.08 8.44 -8.94
N PHE A 490 0.54 7.79 -7.91
CA PHE A 490 -0.04 8.46 -6.74
C PHE A 490 0.94 9.31 -5.90
N ARG A 491 2.25 9.23 -6.18
CA ARG A 491 3.30 10.05 -5.56
C ARG A 491 3.79 11.14 -6.50
N GLU A 492 3.07 11.39 -7.61
CA GLU A 492 3.49 12.29 -8.68
C GLU A 492 4.85 11.88 -9.28
N ASN A 493 5.17 10.59 -9.24
CA ASN A 493 6.34 10.02 -9.89
C ASN A 493 5.99 9.49 -11.29
N LEU A 494 7.02 9.32 -12.11
CA LEU A 494 6.92 8.76 -13.46
C LEU A 494 6.04 9.60 -14.40
N ILE A 495 5.87 10.89 -14.12
CA ILE A 495 5.06 11.78 -14.97
C ILE A 495 5.78 11.98 -16.30
N PRO A 496 5.14 11.68 -17.44
CA PRO A 496 5.67 12.02 -18.76
C PRO A 496 5.81 13.53 -18.93
N ILE A 497 6.87 13.95 -19.63
CA ILE A 497 7.03 15.36 -19.99
C ILE A 497 6.50 15.54 -21.42
N ALA A 498 5.44 16.32 -21.55
CA ALA A 498 4.85 16.66 -22.85
C ALA A 498 5.64 17.80 -23.52
N VAL A 499 5.55 17.88 -24.85
CA VAL A 499 6.06 19.01 -25.64
C VAL A 499 4.84 19.65 -26.31
N THR A 500 4.46 20.84 -25.84
CA THR A 500 3.21 21.52 -26.24
C THR A 500 3.45 22.97 -26.61
N ALA A 501 2.44 23.67 -27.14
CA ALA A 501 2.56 25.10 -27.40
C ALA A 501 2.85 25.88 -26.11
N CYS A 502 3.78 26.84 -26.17
CA CYS A 502 4.14 27.67 -25.03
C CYS A 502 2.95 28.56 -24.63
N ASP A 503 2.46 28.41 -23.40
CA ASP A 503 1.34 29.17 -22.83
C ASP A 503 1.71 29.85 -21.50
N GLY A 504 2.89 29.55 -20.93
CA GLY A 504 3.36 30.14 -19.68
C GLY A 504 2.68 29.59 -18.43
N SER A 505 1.92 28.49 -18.56
CA SER A 505 1.31 27.78 -17.45
C SER A 505 2.36 27.28 -16.44
N GLU A 506 1.92 26.99 -15.22
CA GLU A 506 2.79 26.49 -14.17
C GLU A 506 3.45 25.15 -14.51
N GLY A 507 2.76 24.29 -15.28
CA GLY A 507 3.33 23.06 -15.83
C GLY A 507 4.50 23.27 -16.79
N GLN A 508 4.68 24.48 -17.34
CA GLN A 508 5.79 24.84 -18.24
C GLN A 508 6.95 25.56 -17.53
N LYS A 509 6.93 25.62 -16.19
CA LYS A 509 7.99 26.27 -15.39
C LYS A 509 8.86 25.23 -14.71
N PHE A 510 10.16 25.45 -14.78
CA PHE A 510 11.17 24.58 -14.20
C PHE A 510 12.21 25.38 -13.43
N ASP A 511 12.58 24.87 -12.26
CA ASP A 511 13.64 25.40 -11.42
C ASP A 511 14.95 24.65 -11.71
N PHE A 512 16.01 25.43 -11.93
CA PHE A 512 17.36 24.96 -12.22
C PHE A 512 18.22 25.09 -10.98
N ILE A 513 18.38 24.00 -10.25
CA ILE A 513 19.12 23.98 -9.00
C ILE A 513 20.57 23.61 -9.30
N THR A 514 21.49 24.56 -9.08
CA THR A 514 22.93 24.39 -9.33
C THR A 514 23.75 24.10 -8.06
N ALA A 515 23.14 24.31 -6.90
CA ALA A 515 23.68 23.96 -5.59
C ALA A 515 22.52 23.85 -4.57
N GLY A 516 22.59 22.92 -3.62
CA GLY A 516 21.62 22.74 -2.51
C GLY A 516 21.72 21.36 -1.87
N VAL A 517 20.85 21.04 -0.89
CA VAL A 517 20.82 19.72 -0.21
C VAL A 517 20.68 18.56 -1.20
N HIS A 518 19.92 18.76 -2.27
CA HIS A 518 19.71 17.78 -3.33
C HIS A 518 20.59 17.98 -4.55
N ASN A 519 21.52 18.95 -4.57
CA ASN A 519 22.53 19.04 -5.63
C ASN A 519 23.86 19.53 -5.03
N ASN A 520 24.71 18.58 -4.65
CA ASN A 520 26.06 18.82 -4.15
C ASN A 520 27.14 18.48 -5.20
N VAL A 521 26.75 18.24 -6.46
CA VAL A 521 27.67 17.84 -7.53
C VAL A 521 28.08 19.08 -8.33
N ALA A 522 29.39 19.35 -8.35
CA ALA A 522 29.93 20.51 -9.04
C ALA A 522 29.75 20.40 -10.56
N ASN A 523 29.32 21.50 -11.19
CA ASN A 523 29.03 21.60 -12.63
C ASN A 523 27.83 20.79 -13.12
N SER A 524 26.95 20.39 -12.21
CA SER A 524 25.72 19.67 -12.51
C SER A 524 24.52 20.52 -12.13
N THR A 525 23.45 20.40 -12.89
CA THR A 525 22.17 21.06 -12.63
C THR A 525 21.09 20.01 -12.47
N LEU A 526 20.26 20.20 -11.44
CA LEU A 526 19.01 19.47 -11.25
C LEU A 526 17.87 20.31 -11.83
N ILE A 527 17.03 19.71 -12.67
CA ILE A 527 15.88 20.38 -13.30
C ILE A 527 14.63 19.90 -12.59
N VAL A 528 13.91 20.82 -11.94
CA VAL A 528 12.76 20.51 -11.09
C VAL A 528 11.51 21.16 -11.68
N SER A 529 10.40 20.43 -11.79
CA SER A 529 9.12 21.03 -12.17
C SER A 529 8.63 21.96 -11.07
N SER A 530 8.32 23.21 -11.39
CA SER A 530 7.75 24.13 -10.39
C SER A 530 6.33 23.73 -9.97
N LEU A 531 5.62 22.94 -10.80
CA LEU A 531 4.27 22.44 -10.51
C LEU A 531 4.27 21.28 -9.48
N THR A 532 5.08 20.24 -9.71
CA THR A 532 5.06 19.01 -8.88
C THR A 532 6.22 18.92 -7.89
N GLN A 533 7.24 19.76 -8.09
CA GLN A 533 8.52 19.70 -7.39
C GLN A 533 9.26 18.38 -7.57
N GLY A 534 8.93 17.63 -8.62
CA GLY A 534 9.68 16.46 -9.04
C GLY A 534 10.83 16.84 -9.98
N CYS A 535 11.86 16.01 -9.99
CA CYS A 535 13.06 16.17 -10.78
C CYS A 535 12.97 15.45 -12.12
N PHE A 536 13.57 16.03 -13.15
CA PHE A 536 13.88 15.29 -14.39
C PHE A 536 14.68 14.04 -14.05
N ASN A 537 14.31 12.93 -14.65
CA ASN A 537 14.98 11.66 -14.46
C ASN A 537 15.09 10.90 -15.78
N PHE A 538 16.30 10.46 -16.11
CA PHE A 538 16.57 9.58 -17.24
C PHE A 538 16.85 8.14 -16.79
N ASP A 539 15.98 7.21 -17.17
CA ASP A 539 16.17 5.78 -16.92
C ASP A 539 16.27 4.99 -18.22
N SER A 540 17.50 4.65 -18.61
CA SER A 540 17.80 3.87 -19.81
C SER A 540 17.23 2.46 -19.78
N ARG A 541 16.80 1.96 -18.62
CA ARG A 541 16.17 0.64 -18.47
C ARG A 541 14.71 0.64 -18.89
N ARG A 542 14.09 1.82 -19.04
CA ARG A 542 12.71 1.95 -19.51
C ARG A 542 12.62 1.80 -21.02
N ALA A 543 11.42 1.44 -21.49
CA ALA A 543 11.11 1.38 -22.90
C ALA A 543 11.34 2.74 -23.58
N ALA A 544 11.74 2.73 -24.85
CA ALA A 544 11.92 3.94 -25.64
C ALA A 544 10.65 4.83 -25.60
N GLY A 545 10.82 6.13 -25.44
CA GLY A 545 9.72 7.09 -25.22
C GLY A 545 9.30 7.27 -23.76
N ASP A 546 9.70 6.35 -22.87
CA ASP A 546 9.35 6.35 -21.44
C ASP A 546 10.56 6.65 -20.53
N GLN A 547 11.71 6.92 -21.14
CA GLN A 547 13.00 7.02 -20.45
C GLN A 547 13.20 8.38 -19.78
N VAL A 548 12.47 9.42 -20.20
CA VAL A 548 12.56 10.78 -19.65
C VAL A 548 11.23 11.13 -18.97
N ILE A 549 11.29 11.36 -17.65
CA ILE A 549 10.12 11.55 -16.79
C ILE A 549 10.42 12.55 -15.66
N ILE A 550 9.37 13.00 -14.98
CA ILE A 550 9.48 13.60 -13.65
C ILE A 550 9.44 12.50 -12.59
N PHE A 551 10.36 12.56 -11.63
CA PHE A 551 10.48 11.62 -10.52
C PHE A 551 10.92 12.35 -9.26
N SER A 552 10.61 11.81 -8.09
CA SER A 552 11.03 12.36 -6.80
C SER A 552 12.53 12.67 -6.79
N CYS A 553 12.86 13.90 -6.40
CA CYS A 553 14.24 14.36 -6.26
C CYS A 553 14.94 13.51 -5.18
N GLY A 554 16.12 12.96 -5.49
CA GLY A 554 16.83 12.05 -4.57
C GLY A 554 16.84 10.58 -4.99
N GLY A 555 16.47 10.26 -6.24
CA GLY A 555 16.63 8.92 -6.82
C GLY A 555 15.78 7.80 -6.20
N ARG A 556 14.98 8.08 -5.17
CA ARG A 556 14.02 7.18 -4.53
C ARG A 556 12.62 7.74 -4.65
N ALA A 557 11.63 6.86 -4.73
CA ALA A 557 10.23 7.23 -4.96
C ALA A 557 9.59 8.04 -3.82
N ASP A 558 10.24 8.09 -2.66
CA ASP A 558 9.83 8.86 -1.47
C ASP A 558 10.63 10.17 -1.31
N GLY A 559 11.57 10.46 -2.23
CA GLY A 559 12.45 11.63 -2.16
C GLY A 559 13.53 11.59 -1.07
N SER A 560 13.65 10.49 -0.30
CA SER A 560 14.56 10.39 0.85
C SER A 560 16.02 10.09 0.48
N GLY A 561 16.29 9.82 -0.80
CA GLY A 561 17.62 9.44 -1.26
C GLY A 561 18.48 10.61 -1.71
N GLN A 562 19.67 10.27 -2.20
CA GLN A 562 20.58 11.23 -2.84
C GLN A 562 20.28 11.28 -4.33
N VAL A 563 20.39 12.46 -4.94
CA VAL A 563 20.31 12.56 -6.40
C VAL A 563 21.31 11.62 -7.02
N THR A 564 20.89 10.98 -8.11
CA THR A 564 21.76 10.08 -8.87
C THR A 564 22.05 10.71 -10.21
N ASN A 565 23.02 10.15 -10.94
CA ASN A 565 23.40 10.63 -12.26
C ASN A 565 22.24 10.60 -13.27
N SER A 566 21.12 9.91 -12.98
CA SER A 566 19.90 9.98 -13.80
C SER A 566 19.16 11.31 -13.70
N GLN A 567 19.40 12.09 -12.64
CA GLN A 567 18.71 13.35 -12.37
C GLN A 567 19.62 14.56 -12.57
N LEU A 568 20.90 14.34 -12.85
CA LEU A 568 21.91 15.38 -13.01
C LEU A 568 22.19 15.64 -14.49
N PHE A 569 22.33 16.93 -14.81
CA PHE A 569 22.61 17.41 -16.16
C PHE A 569 23.89 18.26 -16.15
N PRO A 570 24.90 17.98 -16.99
CA PRO A 570 26.23 18.57 -16.90
C PRO A 570 26.31 19.95 -17.58
N PHE A 571 25.47 20.89 -17.15
CA PHE A 571 25.57 22.29 -17.56
C PHE A 571 25.46 23.22 -16.36
N THR A 572 26.04 24.42 -16.49
CA THR A 572 25.94 25.49 -15.49
C THR A 572 25.06 26.63 -16.02
N ALA A 573 24.64 27.53 -15.13
CA ALA A 573 23.93 28.76 -15.52
C ALA A 573 24.69 29.57 -16.59
N ALA A 574 26.03 29.52 -16.62
CA ALA A 574 26.84 30.19 -17.64
C ALA A 574 26.70 29.57 -19.04
N ASN A 575 26.28 28.30 -19.13
CA ASN A 575 26.05 27.59 -20.39
C ASN A 575 24.68 27.91 -21.02
N LEU A 576 23.79 28.65 -20.35
CA LEU A 576 22.42 28.93 -20.78
C LEU A 576 22.27 30.11 -21.77
N THR A 577 23.40 30.64 -22.27
CA THR A 577 23.42 31.74 -23.25
C THR A 577 23.34 31.27 -24.71
N ALA A 578 23.40 29.97 -24.95
CA ALA A 578 23.30 29.35 -26.26
C ALA A 578 22.42 28.09 -26.21
N PRO A 579 21.87 27.66 -27.36
CA PRO A 579 21.11 26.41 -27.44
C PRO A 579 21.94 25.23 -26.91
N TYR A 580 21.46 24.57 -25.86
CA TYR A 580 22.14 23.44 -25.21
C TYR A 580 21.33 22.15 -25.38
N ALA A 581 22.00 21.07 -25.76
CA ALA A 581 21.38 19.75 -25.89
C ALA A 581 21.27 19.08 -24.52
N LEU A 582 20.02 18.86 -24.08
CA LEU A 582 19.72 18.17 -22.84
C LEU A 582 20.27 16.75 -22.83
N THR A 583 21.26 16.51 -21.98
CA THR A 583 22.02 15.27 -21.85
C THR A 583 22.11 14.89 -20.37
N PRO A 584 21.64 13.71 -19.94
CA PRO A 584 21.74 13.28 -18.55
C PRO A 584 23.13 12.70 -18.27
N GLU A 585 23.63 12.83 -17.04
CA GLU A 585 24.96 12.34 -16.68
C GLU A 585 25.14 10.83 -16.77
N ASN A 586 24.08 10.05 -16.52
CA ASN A 586 24.09 8.60 -16.68
C ASN A 586 23.88 8.12 -18.14
N GLY A 587 23.78 9.03 -19.11
CA GLY A 587 23.61 8.73 -20.52
C GLY A 587 24.55 9.54 -21.41
N PRO A 588 25.88 9.38 -21.30
CA PRO A 588 26.81 10.11 -22.16
C PRO A 588 26.55 9.75 -23.63
N GLY A 589 26.28 10.77 -24.45
CA GLY A 589 25.90 10.59 -25.85
C GLY A 589 24.40 10.38 -26.07
N VAL A 590 23.54 10.54 -25.06
CA VAL A 590 22.08 10.56 -25.20
C VAL A 590 21.56 11.98 -25.17
N CYS A 591 20.79 12.37 -26.19
CA CYS A 591 20.19 13.70 -26.34
C CYS A 591 18.67 13.60 -26.28
N PHE A 592 18.02 14.53 -25.59
CA PHE A 592 16.56 14.58 -25.54
C PHE A 592 15.96 15.23 -26.80
N ILE A 593 14.88 14.65 -27.29
CA ILE A 593 14.18 15.06 -28.52
C ILE A 593 12.67 15.21 -28.28
N ASN A 594 12.03 16.02 -29.11
CA ASN A 594 10.58 15.98 -29.24
C ASN A 594 10.20 14.81 -30.16
N ASP A 595 9.55 13.80 -29.59
CA ASP A 595 8.99 12.66 -30.32
C ASP A 595 7.46 12.72 -30.21
N ASN A 596 6.81 13.24 -31.25
CA ASN A 596 5.36 13.31 -31.38
C ASN A 596 4.64 13.97 -30.18
N GLY A 597 5.16 15.11 -29.69
CA GLY A 597 4.55 15.86 -28.58
C GLY A 597 4.92 15.31 -27.20
N ARG A 598 5.90 14.41 -27.14
CA ARG A 598 6.43 13.84 -25.90
C ARG A 598 7.95 13.96 -25.88
N LEU A 599 8.51 14.22 -24.70
CA LEU A 599 9.96 14.23 -24.52
C LEU A 599 10.49 12.79 -24.54
N SER A 600 11.40 12.52 -25.47
CA SER A 600 12.06 11.24 -25.66
C SER A 600 13.57 11.46 -25.79
N ASN A 601 14.31 10.45 -26.22
CA ASN A 601 15.76 10.51 -26.39
C ASN A 601 16.26 9.76 -27.62
N THR A 602 17.44 10.15 -28.08
CA THR A 602 18.17 9.53 -29.18
C THR A 602 19.67 9.66 -28.94
N ASP A 603 20.50 9.05 -29.80
CA ASP A 603 21.94 9.26 -29.76
C ASP A 603 22.29 10.68 -30.22
N CYS A 604 23.17 11.35 -29.50
CA CYS A 604 23.64 12.70 -29.82
C CYS A 604 24.45 12.68 -31.12
N ASN A 605 23.85 13.12 -32.22
CA ASN A 605 24.60 13.40 -33.44
C ASN A 605 25.29 14.76 -33.32
N THR A 606 26.58 14.75 -32.96
CA THR A 606 27.40 15.96 -32.80
C THR A 606 27.81 16.60 -34.13
N ALA A 607 27.59 15.93 -35.27
CA ALA A 607 28.01 16.43 -36.58
C ALA A 607 26.99 17.35 -37.26
N SER A 608 25.72 17.30 -36.87
CA SER A 608 24.67 18.24 -37.30
C SER A 608 23.47 18.08 -36.36
N PRO A 609 23.26 18.98 -35.39
CA PRO A 609 22.15 18.86 -34.46
C PRO A 609 20.83 19.05 -35.22
N ASP A 610 20.05 17.97 -35.30
CA ASP A 610 18.77 17.90 -36.00
C ASP A 610 17.76 18.88 -35.38
N ALA A 611 16.77 19.33 -36.17
CA ALA A 611 15.72 20.28 -35.77
C ALA A 611 14.75 19.72 -34.72
N THR A 612 14.91 18.45 -34.36
CA THR A 612 14.12 17.69 -33.39
C THR A 612 14.74 17.68 -31.98
N GLN A 613 16.00 18.12 -31.82
CA GLN A 613 16.65 18.19 -30.51
C GLN A 613 16.04 19.28 -29.63
N VAL A 614 15.76 18.94 -28.38
CA VAL A 614 15.29 19.92 -27.39
C VAL A 614 16.47 20.80 -27.01
N ARG A 615 16.33 22.10 -27.28
CA ARG A 615 17.39 23.09 -27.06
C ARG A 615 16.89 24.19 -26.16
N PHE A 616 17.60 24.46 -25.07
CA PHE A 616 17.25 25.57 -24.20
C PHE A 616 17.31 26.92 -24.91
N PHE A 617 16.22 27.67 -24.84
CA PHE A 617 16.19 29.11 -25.09
C PHE A 617 15.64 29.82 -23.85
N SER A 618 16.51 30.39 -23.03
CA SER A 618 16.05 31.27 -21.95
C SER A 618 15.73 32.65 -22.53
N SER A 619 14.47 33.09 -22.46
CA SER A 619 14.12 34.46 -22.85
C SER A 619 14.26 35.47 -21.70
N HIS A 620 14.25 35.05 -20.43
CA HIS A 620 14.31 35.94 -19.28
C HIS A 620 15.02 35.28 -18.08
N TYR A 621 16.28 35.64 -17.84
CA TYR A 621 17.05 35.20 -16.68
C TYR A 621 16.94 36.26 -15.57
N HIS A 622 16.10 36.03 -14.55
CA HIS A 622 16.13 36.82 -13.31
C HIS A 622 16.78 35.99 -12.21
N VAL A 623 18.03 36.32 -11.86
CA VAL A 623 18.72 35.74 -10.70
C VAL A 623 18.20 36.44 -9.46
N SER A 624 17.25 35.83 -8.77
CA SER A 624 16.91 36.21 -7.39
C SER A 624 17.91 35.51 -6.48
N ARG A 625 18.86 36.26 -5.92
CA ARG A 625 19.66 35.78 -4.78
C ARG A 625 18.81 35.98 -3.52
N CYS A 626 18.42 34.89 -2.86
CA CYS A 626 17.97 34.93 -1.46
C CYS A 626 19.19 34.99 -0.53
#